data_AF-A0A6V8CLS3-F1
#
_entry.id   AF-A0A6V8CLS3-F1
#
_cell.length_a   1.000
_cell.length_b   1.000
_cell.length_c   1.000
_cell.angle_alpha   90.00
_cell.angle_beta   90.00
_cell.angle_gamma   90.00
#
_symmetry.space_group_name_H-M   'P 1'
#
loop_
_entity.id
_entity.type
_entity.pdbx_description
1 polymer ?
#
loop_
_entity_poly.entity_id
_entity_poly.type
_entity_poly.pdbx_seq_one_letter_code
_entity_poly.pdbx_strand_id
1 'polypeptide(L)'
;DFEIDLSPCVRIYPHDNNTGGFFVAYLYHDDKSDISNRAVTLRQQPPKPGFDAIYPTPKPNPHALSMVDDGAKSEIDSQWGLPFNKWAWWQRGKRVSLSLPLLFDRLYSPSTPRNKWQSWEGMSWHPLKVIHAGMPVFAENKGRWRIRQEGLQVVRNHLQNRVIQLQKSQLIRLIEEESVPIDEIETEELRGPVILSSNHLMIPGWIGAHVTLMANKNLKSLTFQQLMEDEA
;
A
#
# COMPACT_ATOMS: atom_id res chain seq x y z
N ASP A 1 10.66 28.15 -35.96
CA ASP A 1 9.66 27.09 -35.69
C ASP A 1 10.37 25.80 -35.38
N PHE A 2 10.08 25.18 -34.24
CA PHE A 2 10.59 23.84 -33.94
C PHE A 2 9.62 22.83 -34.55
N GLU A 3 10.06 22.15 -35.61
CA GLU A 3 9.31 21.05 -36.20
C GLU A 3 9.57 19.80 -35.36
N ILE A 4 8.53 19.28 -34.71
CA ILE A 4 8.65 18.07 -33.87
C ILE A 4 8.58 16.86 -34.79
N ASP A 5 9.64 16.07 -34.82
CA ASP A 5 9.65 14.80 -35.54
C ASP A 5 8.73 13.79 -34.85
N LEU A 6 7.64 13.43 -35.54
CA LEU A 6 6.66 12.45 -35.09
C LEU A 6 6.93 11.04 -35.63
N SER A 7 7.96 10.87 -36.47
CA SER A 7 8.33 9.56 -37.02
C SER A 7 8.60 8.47 -35.97
N PRO A 8 9.08 8.76 -34.74
CA PRO A 8 9.25 7.76 -33.68
C PRO A 8 7.96 7.40 -32.94
N CYS A 9 6.86 8.12 -33.19
CA CYS A 9 5.57 7.82 -32.57
C CYS A 9 4.85 6.70 -33.33
N VAL A 10 4.04 5.92 -32.60
CA VAL A 10 3.29 4.79 -33.18
C VAL A 10 1.80 5.07 -33.11
N ARG A 11 1.11 4.94 -34.24
CA ARG A 11 -0.36 4.87 -34.31
C ARG A 11 -0.77 3.40 -34.43
N ILE A 12 -1.53 2.92 -33.47
CA ILE A 12 -2.13 1.58 -33.50
C ILE A 12 -3.58 1.75 -33.95
N TYR A 13 -3.94 1.20 -35.11
CA TYR A 13 -5.30 1.29 -35.61
C TYR A 13 -6.17 0.16 -35.03
N PRO A 14 -7.48 0.38 -34.86
CA PRO A 14 -8.38 -0.66 -34.34
C PRO A 14 -8.34 -1.98 -35.11
N HIS A 15 -8.14 -1.92 -36.43
CA HIS A 15 -8.10 -3.08 -37.31
C HIS A 15 -6.81 -3.90 -37.21
N ASP A 16 -5.72 -3.34 -36.66
CA ASP A 16 -4.44 -4.03 -36.58
C ASP A 16 -4.46 -5.17 -35.55
N ASN A 17 -5.25 -5.03 -34.48
CA ASN A 17 -5.27 -5.98 -33.36
C ASN A 17 -6.68 -6.31 -32.84
N ASN A 18 -7.74 -5.91 -33.53
CA ASN A 18 -9.13 -6.02 -33.06
C ASN A 18 -9.34 -5.39 -31.67
N THR A 19 -8.66 -4.27 -31.41
CA THR A 19 -8.72 -3.50 -30.16
C THR A 19 -9.23 -2.08 -30.41
N GLY A 20 -9.26 -1.24 -29.36
CA GLY A 20 -9.33 0.21 -29.54
C GLY A 20 -8.10 0.76 -30.29
N GLY A 21 -8.20 2.00 -30.80
CA GLY A 21 -7.09 2.69 -31.46
C GLY A 21 -6.28 3.55 -30.48
N PHE A 22 -4.97 3.60 -30.66
CA PHE A 22 -4.05 4.30 -29.75
C PHE A 22 -3.01 5.12 -30.52
N PHE A 23 -2.51 6.18 -29.89
CA PHE A 23 -1.31 6.89 -30.31
C PHE A 23 -0.31 6.86 -29.16
N VAL A 24 0.90 6.39 -29.43
CA VAL A 24 1.93 6.16 -28.42
C VAL A 24 3.15 7.00 -28.77
N ALA A 25 3.62 7.77 -27.80
CA ALA A 25 4.86 8.51 -27.87
C ALA A 25 5.68 8.22 -26.60
N TYR A 26 6.98 8.01 -26.77
CA TYR A 26 7.94 7.87 -25.68
C TYR A 26 8.85 9.08 -25.67
N LEU A 27 8.82 9.86 -24.60
CA LEU A 27 9.70 11.01 -24.41
C LEU A 27 10.77 10.64 -23.39
N TYR A 28 12.03 10.82 -23.77
CA TYR A 28 13.15 10.69 -22.86
C TYR A 28 13.55 12.08 -22.37
N HIS A 29 13.62 12.25 -21.05
CA HIS A 29 14.17 13.45 -20.44
C HIS A 29 15.68 13.26 -20.28
N ASP A 30 16.49 14.11 -20.91
CA ASP A 30 17.94 14.09 -20.77
C ASP A 30 18.34 14.75 -19.45
N ASP A 31 18.78 13.94 -18.49
CA ASP A 31 19.19 14.39 -17.16
C ASP A 31 20.38 15.37 -17.20
N LYS A 32 21.14 15.42 -18.29
CA LYS A 32 22.21 16.42 -18.48
C LYS A 32 21.68 17.82 -18.77
N SER A 33 20.43 17.93 -19.24
CA SER A 33 19.77 19.19 -19.55
C SER A 33 19.09 19.86 -18.35
N ASP A 34 18.91 19.12 -17.25
CA ASP A 34 18.30 19.61 -16.00
C ASP A 34 19.12 19.15 -14.77
N ILE A 35 19.95 20.06 -14.26
CA ILE A 35 20.83 19.82 -13.10
C ILE A 35 20.02 19.55 -11.81
N SER A 36 18.72 19.89 -11.80
CA SER A 36 17.94 19.93 -10.56
C SER A 36 17.43 18.57 -10.09
N ASN A 37 17.52 17.50 -10.90
CA ASN A 37 16.92 16.17 -10.61
C ASN A 37 15.43 16.24 -10.23
N ARG A 38 14.75 17.32 -10.60
CA ARG A 38 13.38 17.66 -10.27
C ARG A 38 12.75 18.23 -11.53
N ALA A 39 11.51 17.84 -11.85
CA ALA A 39 10.79 18.50 -12.93
C ALA A 39 10.58 19.98 -12.55
N VAL A 40 11.42 20.87 -13.09
CA VAL A 40 11.26 22.31 -12.88
C VAL A 40 10.15 22.77 -13.82
N THR A 41 9.18 23.49 -13.29
CA THR A 41 8.26 24.22 -14.16
C THR A 41 9.06 25.27 -14.93
N LEU A 42 8.86 25.34 -16.25
CA LEU A 42 9.57 26.17 -17.27
C LEU A 42 9.73 27.69 -16.95
N ARG A 43 9.29 28.16 -15.79
CA ARG A 43 9.31 29.57 -15.40
C ARG A 43 9.79 29.73 -13.96
N GLN A 44 11.08 29.53 -13.73
CA GLN A 44 11.73 30.13 -12.57
C GLN A 44 12.71 31.18 -13.12
N GLN A 45 12.36 32.46 -13.01
CA GLN A 45 13.36 33.55 -13.03
C GLN A 45 14.41 33.32 -11.89
N PRO A 46 15.47 34.10 -11.71
CA PRO A 46 16.23 34.03 -10.46
C PRO A 46 15.33 34.47 -9.28
N PRO A 47 15.51 33.89 -8.07
CA PRO A 47 14.83 34.36 -6.88
C PRO A 47 15.09 35.84 -6.64
N LYS A 48 14.03 36.60 -6.36
CA LYS A 48 14.22 37.97 -5.87
C LYS A 48 14.86 37.86 -4.47
N PRO A 49 15.96 38.58 -4.16
CA PRO A 49 16.55 38.56 -2.83
C PRO A 49 15.50 38.82 -1.74
N GLY A 50 15.43 37.95 -0.74
CA GLY A 50 14.46 38.03 0.37
C GLY A 50 13.08 37.43 0.10
N PHE A 51 12.88 36.74 -1.04
CA PHE A 51 11.63 36.02 -1.35
C PHE A 51 11.76 34.49 -1.24
N ASP A 52 12.92 33.98 -0.85
CA ASP A 52 13.29 32.58 -0.59
C ASP A 52 12.80 32.08 0.78
N ALA A 53 11.60 32.48 1.18
CA ALA A 53 11.03 32.11 2.48
C ALA A 53 10.54 30.65 2.50
N ILE A 54 10.99 29.91 3.51
CA ILE A 54 10.46 28.59 3.87
C ILE A 54 9.31 28.80 4.84
N TYR A 55 8.13 28.29 4.49
CA TYR A 55 6.94 28.36 5.33
C TYR A 55 6.71 27.04 6.06
N PRO A 56 6.29 27.11 7.34
CA PRO A 56 5.90 25.91 8.06
C PRO A 56 4.68 25.28 7.39
N THR A 57 4.65 23.95 7.38
CA THR A 57 3.53 23.20 6.84
C THR A 57 2.32 23.42 7.75
N PRO A 58 1.11 23.68 7.20
CA PRO A 58 -0.11 23.72 7.98
C PRO A 58 -0.32 22.44 8.79
N LYS A 59 -0.83 22.57 10.02
CA LYS A 59 -1.14 21.41 10.85
C LYS A 59 -2.14 20.49 10.11
N PRO A 60 -1.84 19.20 9.98
CA PRO A 60 -2.73 18.26 9.32
C PRO A 60 -4.07 18.18 10.06
N ASN A 61 -5.17 18.01 9.31
CA ASN A 61 -6.46 17.69 9.91
C ASN A 61 -6.49 16.22 10.40
N PRO A 62 -7.42 15.82 11.29
CA PRO A 62 -7.48 14.45 11.83
C PRO A 62 -7.67 13.35 10.78
N HIS A 63 -8.12 13.70 9.57
CA HIS A 63 -8.32 12.79 8.45
C HIS A 63 -7.22 12.86 7.41
N ALA A 64 -6.17 13.64 7.66
CA ALA A 64 -5.01 13.74 6.80
C ALA A 64 -4.21 12.45 6.89
N LEU A 65 -3.58 12.11 5.77
CA LEU A 65 -2.63 11.02 5.73
C LEU A 65 -1.31 11.52 6.34
N SER A 66 -0.72 10.74 7.24
CA SER A 66 0.58 11.06 7.85
C SER A 66 1.46 9.82 7.83
N MET A 67 2.72 9.96 8.25
CA MET A 67 3.51 8.80 8.64
C MET A 67 2.83 8.06 9.80
N VAL A 68 3.02 6.73 9.85
CA VAL A 68 2.59 5.94 11.01
C VAL A 68 3.39 6.35 12.24
N ASP A 69 2.68 6.53 13.35
CA ASP A 69 3.30 6.85 14.64
C ASP A 69 4.06 5.63 15.21
N ASP A 70 5.10 5.89 16.01
CA ASP A 70 5.97 4.81 16.50
C ASP A 70 5.26 3.88 17.50
N GLY A 71 4.17 4.34 18.14
CA GLY A 71 3.31 3.51 18.99
C GLY A 71 2.59 2.45 18.15
N ALA A 72 1.90 2.88 17.09
CA ALA A 72 1.24 1.99 16.15
C ALA A 72 2.21 1.02 15.45
N LYS A 73 3.43 1.47 15.09
CA LYS A 73 4.47 0.56 14.56
C LYS A 73 4.84 -0.52 15.56
N SER A 74 5.08 -0.14 16.82
CA SER A 74 5.48 -1.06 17.88
C SER A 74 4.37 -2.08 18.19
N GLU A 75 3.11 -1.65 18.20
CA GLU A 75 1.95 -2.55 18.38
C GLU A 75 1.82 -3.54 17.23
N ILE A 76 1.91 -3.07 15.98
CA ILE A 76 1.81 -3.93 14.80
C ILE A 76 2.98 -4.93 14.75
N ASP A 77 4.20 -4.48 15.04
CA ASP A 77 5.38 -5.34 15.04
C ASP A 77 5.30 -6.40 16.14
N SER A 78 4.94 -6.01 17.37
CA SER A 78 4.69 -6.97 18.46
C SER A 78 3.63 -8.01 18.07
N GLN A 79 2.57 -7.57 17.39
CA GLN A 79 1.47 -8.44 17.02
C GLN A 79 1.80 -9.40 15.85
N TRP A 80 2.54 -8.95 14.83
CA TRP A 80 2.71 -9.69 13.56
C TRP A 80 4.16 -10.05 13.21
N GLY A 81 5.15 -9.45 13.89
CA GLY A 81 6.58 -9.61 13.68
C GLY A 81 7.01 -9.18 12.27
N LEU A 82 6.91 -7.89 11.96
CA LEU A 82 7.05 -7.36 10.60
C LEU A 82 8.20 -6.35 10.47
N PRO A 83 9.04 -6.44 9.42
CA PRO A 83 10.12 -5.49 9.21
C PRO A 83 9.60 -4.14 8.72
N PHE A 84 9.51 -3.16 9.61
CA PHE A 84 9.05 -1.81 9.28
C PHE A 84 10.01 -1.01 8.39
N ASN A 85 11.30 -1.34 8.39
CA ASN A 85 12.35 -0.61 7.66
C ASN A 85 12.32 -0.79 6.14
N LYS A 86 11.63 -1.82 5.63
CA LYS A 86 11.59 -2.14 4.20
C LYS A 86 10.66 -1.22 3.40
N TRP A 87 9.69 -0.58 4.06
CA TRP A 87 8.62 0.17 3.42
C TRP A 87 8.42 1.53 4.08
N ALA A 88 7.81 2.45 3.32
CA ALA A 88 7.22 3.64 3.93
C ALA A 88 5.80 3.30 4.40
N TRP A 89 5.47 3.72 5.62
CA TRP A 89 4.20 3.40 6.26
C TRP A 89 3.39 4.66 6.52
N TRP A 90 2.13 4.62 6.12
CA TRP A 90 1.21 5.76 6.18
C TRP A 90 -0.01 5.45 7.03
N GLN A 91 -0.51 6.43 7.76
CA GLN A 91 -1.65 6.31 8.65
C GLN A 91 -2.74 7.31 8.29
N ARG A 92 -3.98 6.85 8.28
CA ARG A 92 -5.16 7.69 8.17
C ARG A 92 -6.25 7.17 9.10
N GLY A 93 -6.42 7.84 10.23
CA GLY A 93 -7.26 7.35 11.31
C GLY A 93 -6.83 5.94 11.75
N LYS A 94 -7.77 4.99 11.73
CA LYS A 94 -7.56 3.58 12.14
C LYS A 94 -7.00 2.67 11.03
N ARG A 95 -6.40 3.23 9.98
CA ARG A 95 -5.89 2.47 8.84
C ARG A 95 -4.42 2.76 8.63
N VAL A 96 -3.66 1.70 8.33
CA VAL A 96 -2.25 1.78 7.97
C VAL A 96 -2.04 1.18 6.58
N SER A 97 -1.35 1.92 5.73
CA SER A 97 -0.94 1.49 4.39
C SER A 97 0.58 1.45 4.25
N LEU A 98 1.08 0.57 3.38
CA LEU A 98 2.49 0.52 3.00
C LEU A 98 2.68 1.07 1.60
N SER A 99 3.86 1.64 1.33
CA SER A 99 4.33 1.96 -0.01
C SER A 99 5.83 1.70 -0.14
N LEU A 100 6.36 1.91 -1.34
CA LEU A 100 7.79 1.97 -1.56
C LEU A 100 8.40 3.16 -0.77
N PRO A 101 9.64 3.02 -0.24
CA PRO A 101 10.38 4.11 0.40
C PRO A 101 10.51 5.36 -0.49
N LEU A 102 10.62 5.16 -1.81
CA LEU A 102 10.70 6.24 -2.79
C LEU A 102 9.56 7.26 -2.66
N LEU A 103 8.37 6.82 -2.24
CA LEU A 103 7.22 7.71 -2.07
C LEU A 103 7.47 8.69 -0.91
N PHE A 104 8.08 8.23 0.18
CA PHE A 104 8.53 9.10 1.27
C PHE A 104 9.64 10.05 0.78
N ASP A 105 10.67 9.51 0.15
CA ASP A 105 11.86 10.26 -0.25
C ASP A 105 11.58 11.34 -1.31
N ARG A 106 10.63 11.10 -2.21
CA ARG A 106 10.36 12.01 -3.35
C ARG A 106 9.14 12.90 -3.15
N LEU A 107 8.11 12.42 -2.45
CA LEU A 107 6.83 13.15 -2.37
C LEU A 107 6.50 13.70 -0.99
N TYR A 108 7.03 13.12 0.10
CA TYR A 108 6.66 13.50 1.46
C TYR A 108 7.76 14.28 2.18
N SER A 109 8.99 13.76 2.19
CA SER A 109 10.09 14.38 2.94
C SER A 109 10.56 15.71 2.34
N PRO A 110 10.68 15.89 1.01
CA PRO A 110 11.31 17.09 0.46
C PRO A 110 10.48 18.36 0.66
N SER A 111 11.17 19.49 0.81
CA SER A 111 10.57 20.81 0.63
C SER A 111 9.95 20.94 -0.76
N THR A 112 8.74 21.49 -0.84
CA THR A 112 7.98 21.64 -2.10
C THR A 112 7.64 23.09 -2.39
N PRO A 113 7.58 23.50 -3.67
CA PRO A 113 7.20 24.87 -4.03
C PRO A 113 5.77 25.21 -3.56
N ARG A 114 5.59 26.42 -3.03
CA ARG A 114 4.29 26.97 -2.62
C ARG A 114 3.82 28.08 -3.57
N ASN A 115 4.65 29.09 -3.75
CA ASN A 115 4.47 30.24 -4.65
C ASN A 115 5.80 30.54 -5.35
N LYS A 116 5.87 31.59 -6.17
CA LYS A 116 7.15 32.09 -6.70
C LYS A 116 8.14 32.29 -5.55
N TRP A 117 9.30 31.62 -5.62
CA TRP A 117 10.40 31.70 -4.65
C TRP A 117 10.11 31.15 -3.25
N GLN A 118 8.88 30.76 -2.94
CA GLN A 118 8.49 30.27 -1.63
C GLN A 118 8.33 28.76 -1.63
N SER A 119 8.68 28.11 -0.51
CA SER A 119 8.53 26.67 -0.34
C SER A 119 7.86 26.31 0.98
N TRP A 120 7.29 25.12 1.04
CA TRP A 120 6.93 24.43 2.26
C TRP A 120 8.16 23.74 2.84
N GLU A 121 8.25 23.64 4.16
CA GLU A 121 9.39 23.00 4.87
C GLU A 121 9.57 21.49 4.58
N GLY A 122 8.60 20.86 3.92
CA GLY A 122 8.61 19.42 3.63
C GLY A 122 7.89 18.62 4.70
N MET A 123 8.25 17.35 4.84
CA MET A 123 7.63 16.39 5.78
C MET A 123 6.09 16.41 5.74
N SER A 124 5.52 16.60 4.55
CA SER A 124 4.10 16.76 4.35
C SER A 124 3.69 16.42 2.93
N TRP A 125 2.39 16.26 2.72
CA TRP A 125 1.84 16.04 1.39
C TRP A 125 1.71 17.31 0.56
N HIS A 126 1.98 18.50 1.07
CA HIS A 126 1.80 19.72 0.29
C HIS A 126 2.75 19.74 -0.91
N PRO A 127 2.31 20.24 -2.08
CA PRO A 127 1.00 20.85 -2.37
C PRO A 127 -0.09 19.84 -2.78
N LEU A 128 0.17 18.54 -2.70
CA LEU A 128 -0.73 17.49 -3.16
C LEU A 128 -1.88 17.25 -2.19
N LYS A 129 -3.09 17.06 -2.75
CA LYS A 129 -4.22 16.49 -2.02
C LYS A 129 -4.18 14.97 -2.17
N VAL A 130 -3.52 14.29 -1.23
CA VAL A 130 -3.36 12.83 -1.28
C VAL A 130 -4.60 12.13 -0.72
N ILE A 131 -5.24 11.32 -1.58
CA ILE A 131 -6.41 10.50 -1.20
C ILE A 131 -5.96 9.17 -0.58
N HIS A 132 -4.93 8.56 -1.18
CA HIS A 132 -4.32 7.30 -0.78
C HIS A 132 -2.80 7.36 -1.02
N ALA A 133 -2.00 6.82 -0.11
CA ALA A 133 -0.60 6.49 -0.38
C ALA A 133 -0.36 5.00 -0.13
N GLY A 134 -0.05 4.30 -1.22
CA GLY A 134 0.25 2.88 -1.20
C GLY A 134 -0.96 1.97 -0.96
N MET A 135 -0.68 0.75 -0.53
CA MET A 135 -1.66 -0.33 -0.34
C MET A 135 -2.12 -0.38 1.12
N PRO A 136 -3.43 -0.36 1.43
CA PRO A 136 -3.93 -0.58 2.78
C PRO A 136 -3.58 -1.98 3.30
N VAL A 137 -2.93 -2.06 4.45
CA VAL A 137 -2.48 -3.34 5.04
C VAL A 137 -3.19 -3.62 6.34
N PHE A 138 -3.26 -2.64 7.24
CA PHE A 138 -3.87 -2.84 8.55
C PHE A 138 -5.10 -1.96 8.75
N ALA A 139 -6.01 -2.49 9.55
CA ALA A 139 -7.06 -1.71 10.18
C ALA A 139 -7.07 -2.00 11.68
N GLU A 140 -7.11 -0.94 12.49
CA GLU A 140 -7.27 -1.04 13.94
C GLU A 140 -8.75 -1.21 14.29
N ASN A 141 -9.02 -2.12 15.22
CA ASN A 141 -10.30 -2.25 15.87
C ASN A 141 -10.14 -2.68 17.33
N LYS A 142 -10.57 -1.82 18.27
CA LYS A 142 -10.54 -2.05 19.72
C LYS A 142 -9.14 -2.45 20.24
N GLY A 143 -8.11 -1.73 19.81
CA GLY A 143 -6.71 -1.96 20.19
C GLY A 143 -6.06 -3.15 19.51
N ARG A 144 -6.64 -3.69 18.43
CA ARG A 144 -6.05 -4.81 17.67
C ARG A 144 -5.94 -4.46 16.20
N TRP A 145 -4.77 -4.73 15.62
CA TRP A 145 -4.50 -4.49 14.21
C TRP A 145 -4.78 -5.76 13.42
N ARG A 146 -5.78 -5.73 12.52
CA ARG A 146 -6.04 -6.83 11.60
C ARG A 146 -5.40 -6.56 10.23
N ILE A 147 -4.81 -7.58 9.63
CA ILE A 147 -4.37 -7.54 8.24
C ILE A 147 -5.61 -7.55 7.34
N ARG A 148 -5.63 -6.67 6.34
CA ARG A 148 -6.63 -6.70 5.27
C ARG A 148 -6.19 -7.66 4.19
N GLN A 149 -7.14 -8.34 3.57
CA GLN A 149 -6.88 -9.34 2.53
C GLN A 149 -6.01 -8.82 1.38
N GLU A 150 -6.15 -7.53 1.01
CA GLU A 150 -5.38 -6.91 -0.07
C GLU A 150 -3.90 -6.73 0.32
N GLY A 151 -3.64 -6.36 1.57
CA GLY A 151 -2.30 -6.19 2.12
C GLY A 151 -1.59 -7.51 2.40
N LEU A 152 -2.34 -8.58 2.73
CA LEU A 152 -1.76 -9.89 3.05
C LEU A 152 -0.83 -10.39 1.96
N GLN A 153 -1.19 -10.22 0.69
CA GLN A 153 -0.37 -10.70 -0.44
C GLN A 153 1.01 -10.04 -0.49
N VAL A 154 1.15 -8.82 0.03
CA VAL A 154 2.42 -8.09 0.07
C VAL A 154 3.26 -8.50 1.27
N VAL A 155 2.62 -8.75 2.41
CA VAL A 155 3.32 -8.99 3.70
C VAL A 155 3.45 -10.46 4.07
N ARG A 156 2.79 -11.38 3.35
CA ARG A 156 2.70 -12.82 3.70
C ARG A 156 4.04 -13.48 4.03
N ASN A 157 5.08 -13.17 3.27
CA ASN A 157 6.42 -13.77 3.44
C ASN A 157 7.23 -13.13 4.58
N HIS A 158 6.64 -12.18 5.29
CA HIS A 158 7.29 -11.41 6.35
C HIS A 158 6.60 -11.56 7.70
N LEU A 159 5.45 -12.25 7.76
CA LEU A 159 4.74 -12.50 9.00
C LEU A 159 5.48 -13.55 9.82
N GLN A 160 5.80 -13.24 11.08
CA GLN A 160 6.47 -14.15 12.00
C GLN A 160 5.53 -14.64 13.10
N ASN A 161 4.48 -13.86 13.42
CA ASN A 161 3.58 -14.13 14.53
C ASN A 161 2.14 -14.33 14.05
N ARG A 162 1.32 -15.02 14.87
CA ARG A 162 -0.14 -15.18 14.67
C ARG A 162 -0.54 -15.82 13.34
N VAL A 163 0.30 -16.72 12.83
CA VAL A 163 -0.01 -17.59 11.68
C VAL A 163 -0.29 -18.98 12.23
N ILE A 164 -1.52 -19.46 12.07
CA ILE A 164 -1.93 -20.80 12.52
C ILE A 164 -1.94 -21.72 11.32
N GLN A 165 -1.20 -22.82 11.42
CA GLN A 165 -1.19 -23.85 10.40
C GLN A 165 -2.39 -24.79 10.60
N LEU A 166 -3.23 -24.89 9.58
CA LEU A 166 -4.40 -25.76 9.53
C LEU A 166 -4.16 -26.91 8.56
N GLN A 167 -4.78 -28.05 8.88
CA GLN A 167 -4.98 -29.09 7.90
C GLN A 167 -5.85 -28.57 6.76
N LYS A 168 -5.59 -29.04 5.54
CA LYS A 168 -6.36 -28.69 4.34
C LYS A 168 -7.87 -28.84 4.57
N SER A 169 -8.29 -29.95 5.16
CA SER A 169 -9.69 -30.25 5.48
C SER A 169 -10.32 -29.25 6.45
N GLN A 170 -9.56 -28.74 7.43
CA GLN A 170 -10.03 -27.70 8.35
C GLN A 170 -10.24 -26.37 7.63
N LEU A 171 -9.34 -26.00 6.72
CA LEU A 171 -9.48 -24.77 5.95
C LEU A 171 -10.63 -24.84 4.95
N ILE A 172 -10.82 -25.99 4.28
CA ILE A 172 -11.98 -26.26 3.42
C ILE A 172 -13.27 -26.11 4.23
N ARG A 173 -13.35 -26.78 5.38
CA ARG A 173 -14.52 -26.71 6.26
C ARG A 173 -14.82 -25.29 6.74
N LEU A 174 -13.79 -24.50 7.08
CA LEU A 174 -13.96 -23.08 7.42
C LEU A 174 -14.51 -22.24 6.26
N ILE A 175 -14.13 -22.56 5.02
CA ILE A 175 -14.66 -21.88 3.83
C ILE A 175 -16.14 -22.23 3.61
N GLU A 176 -16.51 -23.49 3.82
CA GLU A 176 -17.87 -24.00 3.60
C GLU A 176 -18.85 -23.63 4.73
N GLU A 177 -18.44 -23.83 5.99
CA GLU A 177 -19.27 -23.61 7.18
C GLU A 177 -19.24 -22.16 7.69
N GLU A 178 -18.35 -21.31 7.15
CA GLU A 178 -18.12 -19.91 7.55
C GLU A 178 -17.59 -19.71 8.99
N SER A 179 -17.76 -20.71 9.86
CA SER A 179 -17.46 -20.64 11.28
C SER A 179 -17.27 -22.04 11.87
N VAL A 180 -16.19 -22.25 12.63
CA VAL A 180 -15.90 -23.51 13.33
C VAL A 180 -15.70 -23.23 14.83
N PRO A 181 -16.22 -24.05 15.75
CA PRO A 181 -15.96 -23.90 17.19
C PRO A 181 -14.47 -23.89 17.52
N ILE A 182 -14.06 -23.08 18.51
CA ILE A 182 -12.64 -22.90 18.82
C ILE A 182 -11.95 -24.18 19.33
N ASP A 183 -12.68 -25.04 20.03
CA ASP A 183 -12.20 -26.31 20.57
C ASP A 183 -11.86 -27.34 19.47
N GLU A 184 -12.32 -27.11 18.24
CA GLU A 184 -12.03 -27.97 17.09
C GLU A 184 -10.76 -27.55 16.31
N ILE A 185 -10.15 -26.42 16.67
CA ILE A 185 -8.95 -25.89 16.01
C ILE A 185 -7.89 -25.58 17.07
N GLU A 186 -6.67 -26.08 16.88
CA GLU A 186 -5.54 -25.72 17.73
C GLU A 186 -5.14 -24.27 17.49
N THR A 187 -5.48 -23.38 18.43
CA THR A 187 -5.28 -21.94 18.28
C THR A 187 -4.04 -21.39 18.97
N GLU A 188 -3.20 -22.23 19.60
CA GLU A 188 -2.06 -21.79 20.42
C GLU A 188 -2.44 -20.71 21.45
N GLU A 189 -3.62 -20.85 22.08
CA GLU A 189 -4.22 -19.87 23.00
C GLU A 189 -4.46 -18.45 22.43
N LEU A 190 -4.23 -18.26 21.11
CA LEU A 190 -4.45 -16.98 20.46
C LEU A 190 -5.94 -16.60 20.46
N ARG A 191 -6.17 -15.29 20.50
CA ARG A 191 -7.49 -14.67 20.33
C ARG A 191 -7.40 -13.49 19.37
N GLY A 192 -8.51 -13.13 18.73
CA GLY A 192 -8.61 -11.99 17.81
C GLY A 192 -8.04 -12.28 16.42
N PRO A 193 -7.45 -11.28 15.74
CA PRO A 193 -7.11 -11.41 14.32
C PRO A 193 -5.88 -12.30 14.11
N VAL A 194 -5.98 -13.28 13.23
CA VAL A 194 -4.92 -14.24 12.90
C VAL A 194 -4.81 -14.41 11.39
N ILE A 195 -3.74 -15.03 10.92
CA ILE A 195 -3.68 -15.62 9.58
C ILE A 195 -3.85 -17.12 9.72
N LEU A 196 -4.77 -17.68 8.95
CA LEU A 196 -4.97 -19.13 8.85
C LEU A 196 -4.25 -19.58 7.59
N SER A 197 -3.36 -20.55 7.74
CA SER A 197 -2.46 -21.02 6.69
C SER A 197 -2.68 -22.50 6.44
N SER A 198 -2.71 -22.91 5.17
CA SER A 198 -2.62 -24.32 4.79
C SER A 198 -1.76 -24.42 3.54
N ASN A 199 -0.72 -25.26 3.59
CA ASN A 199 0.36 -25.27 2.59
C ASN A 199 0.94 -23.86 2.35
N HIS A 200 0.77 -23.31 1.15
CA HIS A 200 1.23 -21.99 0.73
C HIS A 200 0.09 -20.94 0.73
N LEU A 201 -1.13 -21.36 1.07
CA LEU A 201 -2.32 -20.52 1.07
C LEU A 201 -2.50 -19.87 2.43
N MET A 202 -2.73 -18.56 2.43
CA MET A 202 -2.96 -17.77 3.63
C MET A 202 -4.24 -16.96 3.48
N ILE A 203 -5.07 -16.99 4.52
CA ILE A 203 -6.31 -16.23 4.59
C ILE A 203 -6.44 -15.52 5.94
N PRO A 204 -6.85 -14.23 5.98
CA PRO A 204 -7.10 -13.56 7.24
C PRO A 204 -8.27 -14.22 7.99
N GLY A 205 -8.15 -14.37 9.31
CA GLY A 205 -9.16 -14.96 10.17
C GLY A 205 -9.32 -14.22 11.50
N TRP A 206 -10.31 -14.66 12.28
CA TRP A 206 -10.60 -14.15 13.62
C TRP A 206 -10.94 -15.29 14.58
N ILE A 207 -10.34 -15.25 15.77
CA ILE A 207 -10.57 -16.22 16.84
C ILE A 207 -11.34 -15.55 17.98
N GLY A 208 -12.60 -15.94 18.13
CA GLY A 208 -13.47 -15.60 19.26
C GLY A 208 -13.88 -16.85 20.03
N ALA A 209 -15.18 -17.04 20.25
CA ALA A 209 -15.74 -18.34 20.63
C ALA A 209 -15.71 -19.34 19.45
N HIS A 210 -15.72 -18.80 18.23
CA HIS A 210 -15.53 -19.54 16.98
C HIS A 210 -14.36 -18.94 16.20
N VAL A 211 -13.77 -19.76 15.34
CA VAL A 211 -12.82 -19.36 14.31
C VAL A 211 -13.61 -19.03 13.04
N THR A 212 -13.37 -17.85 12.47
CA THR A 212 -14.06 -17.34 11.27
C THR A 212 -13.10 -16.74 10.27
N LEU A 213 -13.46 -16.75 8.98
CA LEU A 213 -12.66 -16.17 7.90
C LEU A 213 -12.99 -14.68 7.70
N MET A 214 -11.96 -13.83 7.67
CA MET A 214 -12.07 -12.40 7.39
C MET A 214 -11.75 -12.09 5.91
N ALA A 215 -12.41 -12.79 5.00
CA ALA A 215 -12.21 -12.71 3.55
C ALA A 215 -13.53 -12.48 2.82
N ASN A 216 -13.47 -11.87 1.64
CA ASN A 216 -14.65 -11.78 0.76
C ASN A 216 -14.91 -13.11 0.04
N LYS A 217 -16.09 -13.23 -0.59
CA LYS A 217 -16.51 -14.43 -1.33
C LYS A 217 -15.49 -14.82 -2.41
N ASN A 218 -14.96 -13.85 -3.16
CA ASN A 218 -14.01 -14.10 -4.23
C ASN A 218 -12.71 -14.75 -3.72
N LEU A 219 -12.13 -14.23 -2.63
CA LEU A 219 -10.93 -14.79 -2.03
C LEU A 219 -11.20 -16.21 -1.51
N LYS A 220 -12.32 -16.42 -0.82
CA LYS A 220 -12.71 -17.77 -0.36
C LYS A 220 -12.85 -18.75 -1.52
N SER A 221 -13.51 -18.36 -2.59
CA SER A 221 -13.69 -19.21 -3.79
C SER A 221 -12.36 -19.53 -4.46
N LEU A 222 -11.46 -18.55 -4.61
CA LEU A 222 -10.12 -18.78 -5.16
C LEU A 222 -9.29 -19.71 -4.28
N THR A 223 -9.30 -19.47 -2.96
CA THR A 223 -8.60 -20.34 -2.00
C THR A 223 -9.15 -21.77 -2.03
N PHE A 224 -10.47 -21.93 -2.11
CA PHE A 224 -11.10 -23.24 -2.23
C PHE A 224 -10.68 -23.96 -3.53
N GLN A 225 -10.73 -23.28 -4.68
CA GLN A 225 -10.28 -23.84 -5.95
C GLN A 225 -8.83 -24.33 -5.89
N GLN A 226 -7.93 -23.52 -5.35
CA GLN A 226 -6.52 -23.88 -5.20
C GLN A 226 -6.32 -25.08 -4.26
N LEU A 227 -7.08 -25.14 -3.15
CA LEU A 227 -7.05 -26.32 -2.28
C LEU A 227 -7.50 -27.57 -3.05
N MET A 228 -8.59 -27.51 -3.83
CA MET A 228 -9.06 -28.68 -4.59
C MET A 228 -8.11 -29.08 -5.73
N GLU A 229 -7.43 -28.13 -6.36
CA GLU A 229 -6.43 -28.39 -7.42
C GLU A 229 -5.18 -29.09 -6.88
N ASP A 230 -4.72 -28.76 -5.67
CA ASP A 230 -3.61 -29.46 -4.99
C ASP A 230 -3.93 -30.96 -4.66
N GLU A 231 -5.14 -31.44 -4.97
CA GLU A 231 -5.60 -32.82 -4.78
C GLU A 231 -5.48 -33.69 -6.05
N ALA A 232 -5.25 -33.08 -7.22
CA ALA A 232 -5.19 -33.73 -8.53
C ALA A 232 -3.75 -33.96 -9.00
#